data_AF-A0A425CBA3-F1
#
_entry.id   AF-A0A425CBA3-F1
#
_cell.length_a   1.000
_cell.length_b   1.000
_cell.length_c   1.000
_cell.angle_alpha   90.00
_cell.angle_beta   90.00
_cell.angle_gamma   90.00
#
_symmetry.space_group_name_H-M   'P 1'
#
loop_
_entity.id
_entity.type
_entity.pdbx_description
1 polymer ?
#
loop_
_entity_poly.entity_id
_entity_poly.type
_entity_poly.pdbx_seq_one_letter_code
_entity_poly.pdbx_strand_id
1 'polypeptide(L)'
;MSLFERDAWLFKNALDSDPHTLGSRLSGQIITCKFTRFEAGYIELHHITFLDYDSQESDSPQTTLVSVSSSTSRSVLDFASEEYCCMRIEEDWLFYPYGKPESCHMISRKQCNRNKSQFGKFDHDPNNRLALSREMHGFYDGLSLDIPIVNMFPVSVEEKLSNGSRYKVEVLVKVYDLYCTKRVFYRLKRGSAKTDDPLVMKTFVYVENPDTFCFCMKWKHDEIEKVWKSFSGRIRLSRIMEN
;
A
#
# COMPACT_ATOMS: atom_id res chain seq x y z
N MET A 1 21.35 -48.44 14.13
CA MET A 1 20.44 -47.38 13.66
C MET A 1 20.21 -47.61 12.19
N SER A 2 18.97 -47.94 11.82
CA SER A 2 18.61 -48.09 10.41
C SER A 2 18.79 -46.76 9.68
N LEU A 3 18.95 -46.77 8.36
CA LEU A 3 19.07 -45.55 7.55
C LEU A 3 17.90 -44.58 7.84
N PHE A 4 16.70 -45.14 7.98
CA PHE A 4 15.46 -44.42 8.29
C PHE A 4 15.44 -43.75 9.66
N GLU A 5 15.97 -44.41 10.69
CA GLU A 5 16.10 -43.81 12.02
C GLU A 5 17.10 -42.65 12.01
N ARG A 6 18.13 -42.73 11.16
CA ARG A 6 19.09 -41.63 10.97
C ARG A 6 18.44 -40.45 10.25
N ASP A 7 17.70 -40.70 9.18
CA ASP A 7 17.05 -39.64 8.40
C ASP A 7 15.94 -38.96 9.20
N ALA A 8 15.13 -39.72 9.95
CA ALA A 8 14.12 -39.18 10.85
C ALA A 8 14.74 -38.35 11.98
N TRP A 9 15.90 -38.78 12.51
CA TRP A 9 16.63 -38.05 13.53
C TRP A 9 17.24 -36.75 12.97
N LEU A 10 17.80 -36.77 11.77
CA LEU A 10 18.32 -35.58 11.08
C LEU A 10 17.21 -34.57 10.78
N PHE A 11 16.05 -35.03 10.30
CA PHE A 11 14.89 -34.17 10.07
C PHE A 11 14.41 -33.51 11.35
N LYS A 12 14.30 -34.26 12.46
CA LYS A 12 13.92 -33.71 13.76
C LYS A 12 14.92 -32.66 14.25
N ASN A 13 16.23 -32.94 14.11
CA ASN A 13 17.27 -32.01 14.53
C ASN A 13 17.26 -30.72 13.69
N ALA A 14 16.98 -30.81 12.39
CA ALA A 14 16.79 -29.65 11.52
C ALA A 14 15.57 -28.82 11.94
N LEU A 15 14.44 -29.48 12.23
CA LEU A 15 13.21 -28.81 12.69
C LEU A 15 13.42 -28.07 14.03
N ASP A 16 14.18 -28.67 14.95
CA ASP A 16 14.48 -28.10 16.27
C ASP A 16 15.53 -26.97 16.23
N SER A 17 16.35 -26.89 15.16
CA SER A 17 17.42 -25.89 15.01
C SER A 17 17.07 -24.73 14.06
N ASP A 18 15.94 -24.81 13.37
CA ASP A 18 15.50 -23.76 12.44
C ASP A 18 15.03 -22.48 13.17
N PRO A 19 15.27 -21.29 12.59
CA PRO A 19 14.89 -20.01 13.18
C PRO A 19 13.36 -19.89 13.29
N HIS A 20 12.86 -19.86 14.51
CA HIS A 20 11.44 -19.68 14.76
C HIS A 20 10.96 -18.26 14.42
N THR A 21 9.81 -18.16 13.76
CA THR A 21 9.15 -16.87 13.55
C THR A 21 8.64 -16.33 14.89
N LEU A 22 9.16 -15.16 15.31
CA LEU A 22 8.73 -14.48 16.53
C LEU A 22 7.23 -14.16 16.44
N GLY A 23 6.42 -14.68 17.37
CA GLY A 23 4.96 -14.52 17.35
C GLY A 23 4.18 -15.59 16.58
N SER A 24 4.83 -16.67 16.13
CA SER A 24 4.11 -17.83 15.56
C SER A 24 3.12 -18.41 16.57
N ARG A 25 1.87 -18.65 16.14
CA ARG A 25 0.84 -19.34 16.93
C ARG A 25 1.21 -20.79 17.30
N LEU A 26 2.23 -21.34 16.65
CA LEU A 26 2.77 -22.68 16.91
C LEU A 26 3.94 -22.66 17.90
N SER A 27 4.39 -21.49 18.36
CA SER A 27 5.44 -21.37 19.36
C SER A 27 4.99 -22.04 20.67
N GLY A 28 5.76 -23.02 21.15
CA GLY A 28 5.46 -23.79 22.34
C GLY A 28 4.45 -24.93 22.16
N GLN A 29 4.00 -25.22 20.93
CA GLN A 29 3.14 -26.39 20.66
C GLN A 29 3.97 -27.64 20.37
N ILE A 30 3.52 -28.78 20.90
CA ILE A 30 4.15 -30.09 20.66
C ILE A 30 3.65 -30.63 19.31
N ILE A 31 4.51 -30.57 18.30
CA ILE A 31 4.23 -31.17 16.98
C ILE A 31 4.51 -32.67 17.06
N THR A 32 3.51 -33.49 16.73
CA THR A 32 3.64 -34.95 16.72
C THR A 32 3.55 -35.46 15.28
N CYS A 33 4.65 -35.94 14.71
CA CYS A 33 4.66 -36.52 13.37
C CYS A 33 4.40 -38.03 13.42
N LYS A 34 3.48 -38.52 12.57
CA LYS A 34 3.27 -39.95 12.31
C LYS A 34 3.58 -40.24 10.85
N PHE A 35 4.40 -41.27 10.61
CA PHE A 35 4.80 -41.66 9.26
C PHE A 35 3.99 -42.87 8.80
N THR A 36 3.47 -42.82 7.58
CA THR A 36 2.79 -43.94 6.91
C THR A 36 3.38 -44.14 5.52
N ARG A 37 3.58 -45.40 5.12
CA ARG A 37 4.22 -45.74 3.84
C ARG A 37 3.19 -45.68 2.71
N PHE A 38 3.54 -45.00 1.63
CA PHE A 38 2.79 -45.01 0.37
C PHE A 38 3.73 -45.43 -0.75
N GLU A 39 3.29 -46.33 -1.64
CA GLU A 39 4.02 -46.63 -2.88
C GLU A 39 3.64 -45.57 -3.92
N ALA A 40 4.45 -44.52 -4.02
CA ALA A 40 4.36 -43.52 -5.07
C ALA A 40 5.66 -43.54 -5.90
N GLY A 41 5.55 -43.31 -7.20
CA GLY A 41 6.69 -43.26 -8.12
C GLY A 41 7.79 -42.31 -7.63
N TYR A 42 9.05 -42.63 -7.95
CA TYR A 42 10.24 -41.88 -7.54
C TYR A 42 10.12 -40.40 -7.94
N ILE A 43 9.65 -39.58 -7.01
CA ILE A 43 9.74 -38.14 -7.06
C ILE A 43 10.64 -37.76 -5.89
N GLU A 44 11.78 -37.17 -6.21
CA GLU A 44 12.72 -36.65 -5.21
C GLU A 44 12.05 -35.46 -4.52
N LEU A 45 11.50 -35.70 -3.34
CA LEU A 45 10.89 -34.67 -2.50
C LEU A 45 12.02 -33.87 -1.86
N HIS A 46 12.16 -32.60 -2.25
CA HIS A 46 13.05 -31.66 -1.57
C HIS A 46 12.27 -30.90 -0.49
N HIS A 47 12.95 -30.60 0.60
CA HIS A 47 12.38 -29.86 1.71
C HIS A 47 12.25 -28.38 1.32
N ILE A 48 11.03 -27.84 1.36
CA ILE A 48 10.76 -26.42 1.07
C ILE A 48 10.92 -25.64 2.37
N THR A 49 11.98 -24.86 2.45
CA THR A 49 12.28 -23.92 3.53
C THR A 49 11.65 -22.55 3.25
N PHE A 50 11.65 -21.65 4.23
CA PHE A 50 11.18 -20.28 4.03
C PHE A 50 11.90 -19.55 2.86
N LEU A 51 13.17 -19.90 2.62
CA LEU A 51 13.99 -19.32 1.55
C LEU A 51 13.58 -19.80 0.15
N ASP A 52 12.84 -20.91 0.07
CA ASP A 52 12.39 -21.50 -1.19
C ASP A 52 11.05 -20.90 -1.67
N TYR A 53 10.42 -20.05 -0.87
CA TYR A 53 9.21 -19.33 -1.28
C TYR A 53 9.55 -18.04 -2.03
N ASP A 54 9.15 -17.94 -3.29
CA ASP A 54 9.12 -16.67 -4.01
C ASP A 54 7.81 -15.93 -3.72
N SER A 55 7.94 -14.66 -3.32
CA SER A 55 6.84 -13.71 -3.13
C SER A 55 6.03 -13.40 -4.40
N GLN A 56 6.54 -13.77 -5.58
CA GLN A 56 5.89 -13.56 -6.87
C GLN A 56 5.15 -14.80 -7.41
N GLU A 57 5.34 -15.97 -6.80
CA GLU A 57 4.67 -17.21 -7.23
C GLU A 57 3.35 -17.41 -6.47
N SER A 58 2.31 -17.84 -7.20
CA SER A 58 0.92 -17.95 -6.68
C SER A 58 0.76 -19.00 -5.57
N ASP A 59 1.71 -19.93 -5.49
CA ASP A 59 1.57 -21.15 -4.69
C ASP A 59 2.21 -21.00 -3.29
N SER A 60 2.79 -19.83 -2.99
CA SER A 60 3.34 -19.49 -1.68
C SER A 60 2.24 -19.08 -0.68
N PRO A 61 2.20 -19.62 0.56
CA PRO A 61 1.17 -19.30 1.54
C PRO A 61 1.21 -17.81 1.93
N GLN A 62 0.04 -17.17 1.92
CA GLN A 62 -0.16 -15.72 2.13
C GLN A 62 0.17 -15.21 3.55
N THR A 63 0.65 -16.07 4.44
CA THR A 63 1.07 -15.72 5.80
C THR A 63 2.59 -15.68 5.95
N THR A 64 3.26 -15.13 4.96
CA THR A 64 4.58 -14.53 5.16
C THR A 64 4.35 -13.11 5.65
N LEU A 65 4.92 -12.75 6.80
CA LEU A 65 5.15 -11.35 7.16
C LEU A 65 5.77 -10.69 5.94
N VAL A 66 4.92 -9.96 5.22
CA VAL A 66 5.20 -9.38 3.91
C VAL A 66 6.59 -8.76 3.98
N SER A 67 7.58 -9.42 3.39
CA SER A 67 8.75 -8.74 2.88
C SER A 67 8.19 -7.66 1.97
N VAL A 68 8.13 -6.46 2.51
CA VAL A 68 7.71 -5.26 1.82
C VAL A 68 8.68 -5.11 0.66
N SER A 69 8.22 -5.49 -0.53
CA SER A 69 8.77 -5.30 -1.89
C SER A 69 8.71 -6.63 -2.61
N SER A 70 7.74 -6.87 -3.50
CA SER A 70 7.90 -6.35 -4.86
C SER A 70 6.55 -6.27 -5.59
N SER A 71 6.08 -5.04 -5.80
CA SER A 71 5.29 -4.57 -6.96
C SER A 71 4.81 -3.12 -6.76
N THR A 72 4.95 -2.57 -5.56
CA THR A 72 4.95 -1.12 -5.29
C THR A 72 6.25 -0.76 -4.60
N SER A 73 7.09 0.08 -5.20
CA SER A 73 8.29 0.66 -4.59
C SER A 73 7.89 1.54 -3.40
N ARG A 74 7.69 0.94 -2.23
CA ARG A 74 7.31 1.66 -1.00
C ARG A 74 8.57 2.28 -0.40
N SER A 75 8.82 3.55 -0.73
CA SER A 75 9.82 4.35 -0.03
C SER A 75 9.26 4.82 1.30
N VAL A 76 9.87 4.38 2.39
CA VAL A 76 9.53 4.81 3.75
C VAL A 76 10.29 6.10 4.09
N LEU A 77 9.57 7.10 4.60
CA LEU A 77 10.10 8.42 4.94
C LEU A 77 10.47 8.51 6.42
N ASP A 78 11.40 9.41 6.72
CA ASP A 78 11.71 9.79 8.10
C ASP A 78 10.81 10.95 8.56
N PHE A 79 10.54 11.03 9.86
CA PHE A 79 9.68 12.06 10.45
C PHE A 79 10.28 13.46 10.34
N ALA A 80 11.61 13.58 10.29
CA ALA A 80 12.31 14.83 10.08
C ALA A 80 12.45 15.19 8.59
N SER A 81 11.98 14.33 7.67
CA SER A 81 12.13 14.58 6.25
C SER A 81 11.27 15.75 5.79
N GLU A 82 11.82 16.54 4.89
CA GLU A 82 11.13 17.69 4.33
C GLU A 82 9.90 17.28 3.51
N GLU A 83 9.98 16.13 2.83
CA GLU A 83 8.86 15.50 2.13
C GLU A 83 7.71 15.19 3.10
N TYR A 84 7.98 14.61 4.27
CA TYR A 84 6.96 14.38 5.28
C TYR A 84 6.32 15.68 5.78
N CYS A 85 7.11 16.69 6.11
CA CYS A 85 6.59 17.95 6.64
C CYS A 85 5.72 18.71 5.62
N CYS A 86 6.07 18.64 4.33
CA CYS A 86 5.44 19.46 3.30
C CYS A 86 4.34 18.73 2.52
N MET A 87 4.53 17.44 2.22
CA MET A 87 3.64 16.64 1.36
C MET A 87 2.61 15.79 2.14
N ARG A 88 2.58 15.90 3.47
CA ARG A 88 1.61 15.19 4.31
C ARG A 88 0.25 15.87 4.34
N ILE A 89 -0.80 15.05 4.26
CA ILE A 89 -2.20 15.48 4.44
C ILE A 89 -2.85 14.93 5.71
N GLU A 90 -2.26 13.92 6.35
CA GLU A 90 -2.78 13.28 7.56
C GLU A 90 -2.18 13.87 8.83
N GLU A 91 -2.82 13.68 9.99
CA GLU A 91 -2.32 14.11 11.30
C GLU A 91 -1.05 13.38 11.75
N ASP A 92 -0.22 14.05 12.56
CA ASP A 92 1.11 13.52 12.96
C ASP A 92 0.99 12.31 13.89
N TRP A 93 0.00 12.34 14.78
CA TRP A 93 -0.20 11.28 15.78
C TRP A 93 -0.55 9.92 15.16
N LEU A 94 -1.00 9.88 13.91
CA LEU A 94 -1.30 8.64 13.19
C LEU A 94 -0.06 7.85 12.83
N PHE A 95 1.12 8.46 12.81
CA PHE A 95 2.34 7.76 12.41
C PHE A 95 3.15 7.25 13.61
N TYR A 96 3.02 7.89 14.78
CA TYR A 96 3.78 7.54 15.99
C TYR A 96 3.58 6.09 16.47
N PRO A 97 2.36 5.51 16.43
CA PRO A 97 2.14 4.12 16.85
C PRO A 97 1.99 3.13 15.68
N TYR A 98 1.73 3.58 14.45
CA TYR A 98 1.32 2.72 13.33
C TYR A 98 2.35 2.57 12.22
N GLY A 99 3.52 3.20 12.36
CA GLY A 99 4.66 3.03 11.47
C GLY A 99 5.05 4.31 10.75
N LYS A 100 6.18 4.22 10.04
CA LYS A 100 6.73 5.36 9.31
C LYS A 100 5.86 5.74 8.11
N PRO A 101 5.81 7.03 7.75
CA PRO A 101 5.13 7.52 6.56
C PRO A 101 5.68 6.86 5.30
N GLU A 102 4.79 6.55 4.35
CA GLU A 102 5.12 6.06 3.03
C GLU A 102 5.08 7.22 2.02
N SER A 103 6.08 7.28 1.16
CA SER A 103 6.12 8.16 0.00
C SER A 103 5.32 7.51 -1.12
N CYS A 104 4.10 8.01 -1.31
CA CYS A 104 3.11 7.57 -2.28
C CYS A 104 3.29 8.32 -3.60
N HIS A 105 3.52 7.59 -4.69
CA HIS A 105 3.58 8.17 -6.04
C HIS A 105 2.18 8.42 -6.60
N MET A 106 1.90 9.65 -7.03
CA MET A 106 0.66 9.95 -7.75
C MET A 106 0.68 9.29 -9.13
N ILE A 107 1.71 9.56 -9.93
CA ILE A 107 2.02 8.78 -11.13
C ILE A 107 2.99 7.67 -10.71
N SER A 108 2.49 6.43 -10.69
CA SER A 108 3.27 5.30 -10.20
C SER A 108 4.50 5.03 -11.06
N ARG A 109 5.55 4.50 -10.42
CA ARG A 109 6.79 4.07 -11.09
C ARG A 109 6.52 3.14 -12.28
N LYS A 110 5.52 2.25 -12.15
CA LYS A 110 5.09 1.36 -13.24
C LYS A 110 4.60 2.15 -14.46
N GLN A 111 3.86 3.23 -14.26
CA GLN A 111 3.38 4.08 -15.34
C GLN A 111 4.51 4.94 -15.92
N CYS A 112 5.40 5.46 -15.07
CA CYS A 112 6.61 6.16 -15.52
C CYS A 112 7.48 5.26 -16.40
N ASN A 113 7.63 3.98 -16.05
CA ASN A 113 8.42 3.04 -16.83
C ASN A 113 7.74 2.60 -18.13
N ARG A 114 6.41 2.39 -18.11
CA ARG A 114 5.64 2.02 -19.31
C ARG A 114 5.61 3.15 -20.34
N ASN A 115 5.41 4.38 -19.90
CA ASN A 115 5.29 5.56 -20.76
C ASN A 115 6.45 6.53 -20.52
N LYS A 116 7.67 6.02 -20.65
CA LYS A 116 8.91 6.74 -20.29
C LYS A 116 9.05 8.09 -21.00
N SER A 117 8.61 8.21 -22.25
CA SER A 117 8.64 9.46 -23.01
C SER A 117 7.78 10.57 -22.39
N GLN A 118 6.65 10.21 -21.78
CA GLN A 118 5.68 11.18 -21.25
C GLN A 118 5.86 11.39 -19.74
N PHE A 119 6.06 10.31 -18.99
CA PHE A 119 6.02 10.32 -17.53
C PHE A 119 7.37 10.02 -16.86
N GLY A 120 8.40 9.63 -17.62
CA GLY A 120 9.71 9.28 -17.04
C GLY A 120 10.34 10.39 -16.19
N LYS A 121 10.05 11.65 -16.53
CA LYS A 121 10.52 12.83 -15.76
C LYS A 121 9.96 12.91 -14.34
N PHE A 122 8.83 12.28 -14.06
CA PHE A 122 8.15 12.37 -12.76
C PHE A 122 8.54 11.24 -11.78
N ASP A 123 9.27 10.20 -12.22
CA ASP A 123 9.61 9.06 -11.34
C ASP A 123 10.45 9.47 -10.12
N HIS A 124 11.35 10.44 -10.33
CA HIS A 124 12.26 10.98 -9.33
C HIS A 124 11.87 12.39 -8.87
N ASP A 125 10.75 12.95 -9.35
CA ASP A 125 10.31 14.29 -8.98
C ASP A 125 9.61 14.25 -7.60
N PRO A 126 10.08 15.02 -6.60
CA PRO A 126 9.44 15.07 -5.28
C PRO A 126 8.00 15.61 -5.35
N ASN A 127 7.66 16.44 -6.35
CA ASN A 127 6.30 16.96 -6.54
C ASN A 127 5.33 15.89 -7.07
N ASN A 128 5.81 14.69 -7.44
CA ASN A 128 4.97 13.53 -7.78
C ASN A 128 4.66 12.66 -6.54
N ARG A 129 5.00 13.11 -5.33
CA ARG A 129 4.90 12.31 -4.11
C ARG A 129 3.98 12.93 -3.07
N LEU A 130 3.31 12.07 -2.31
CA LEU A 130 2.57 12.41 -1.10
C LEU A 130 3.10 11.60 0.07
N ALA A 131 3.20 12.21 1.23
CA ALA A 131 3.55 11.50 2.47
C ALA A 131 2.27 11.00 3.14
N LEU A 132 1.99 9.71 3.04
CA LEU A 132 0.77 9.07 3.52
C LEU A 132 1.08 7.96 4.53
N SER A 133 0.15 7.70 5.45
CA SER A 133 0.13 6.49 6.25
C SER A 133 -0.12 5.28 5.36
N ARG A 134 0.29 4.10 5.82
CA ARG A 134 0.04 2.85 5.10
C ARG A 134 -1.44 2.64 4.76
N GLU A 135 -2.33 3.03 5.67
CA GLU A 135 -3.78 2.88 5.47
C GLU A 135 -4.30 3.88 4.44
N MET A 136 -3.94 5.16 4.53
CA MET A 136 -4.36 6.17 3.55
C MET A 136 -3.79 5.90 2.16
N HIS A 137 -2.53 5.45 2.09
CA HIS A 137 -1.92 5.00 0.85
C HIS A 137 -2.71 3.83 0.26
N GLY A 138 -3.09 2.85 1.09
CA GLY A 138 -3.94 1.73 0.68
C GLY A 138 -5.33 2.16 0.19
N PHE A 139 -5.93 3.17 0.82
CA PHE A 139 -7.20 3.76 0.40
C PHE A 139 -7.11 4.53 -0.92
N TYR A 140 -5.98 5.15 -1.19
CA TYR A 140 -5.76 5.98 -2.38
C TYR A 140 -5.35 5.15 -3.61
N ASP A 141 -4.53 4.11 -3.42
CA ASP A 141 -4.12 3.21 -4.49
C ASP A 141 -5.09 2.04 -4.72
N GLY A 142 -6.02 1.80 -3.78
CA GLY A 142 -6.87 0.61 -3.81
C GLY A 142 -6.08 -0.68 -3.52
N LEU A 143 -5.04 -0.61 -2.67
CA LEU A 143 -4.26 -1.79 -2.29
C LEU A 143 -4.94 -2.62 -1.20
N SER A 144 -5.87 -2.02 -0.47
CA SER A 144 -6.56 -2.65 0.66
C SER A 144 -7.98 -3.13 0.33
N LEU A 145 -8.51 -2.74 -0.83
CA LEU A 145 -9.91 -2.95 -1.25
C LEU A 145 -9.98 -3.10 -2.78
N ASP A 146 -11.09 -3.61 -3.29
CA ASP A 146 -11.30 -3.83 -4.74
C ASP A 146 -11.21 -2.54 -5.58
N ILE A 147 -11.48 -1.39 -4.95
CA ILE A 147 -11.36 -0.07 -5.55
C ILE A 147 -10.68 0.90 -4.56
N PRO A 148 -9.97 1.93 -5.07
CA PRO A 148 -9.58 3.06 -4.25
C PRO A 148 -10.84 3.71 -3.65
N ILE A 149 -10.83 4.04 -2.36
CA ILE A 149 -11.97 4.69 -1.69
C ILE A 149 -11.74 6.19 -1.47
N VAL A 150 -10.51 6.66 -1.73
CA VAL A 150 -10.13 8.07 -1.68
C VAL A 150 -9.75 8.52 -3.08
N ASN A 151 -10.23 9.69 -3.46
CA ASN A 151 -9.79 10.42 -4.65
C ASN A 151 -9.41 11.84 -4.23
N MET A 152 -8.37 12.41 -4.83
CA MET A 152 -7.85 13.73 -4.47
C MET A 152 -7.79 14.64 -5.68
N PHE A 153 -8.03 15.94 -5.49
CA PHE A 153 -7.99 16.92 -6.58
C PHE A 153 -7.43 18.28 -6.11
N PRO A 154 -6.49 18.89 -6.85
CA PRO A 154 -5.95 20.21 -6.49
C PRO A 154 -6.91 21.32 -6.91
N VAL A 155 -7.22 22.26 -6.01
CA VAL A 155 -8.19 23.34 -6.27
C VAL A 155 -7.52 24.66 -6.57
N SER A 156 -6.67 25.11 -5.65
CA SER A 156 -6.06 26.43 -5.73
C SER A 156 -4.61 26.36 -5.28
N VAL A 157 -3.82 27.29 -5.79
CA VAL A 157 -2.44 27.51 -5.41
C VAL A 157 -2.39 28.91 -4.81
N GLU A 158 -1.89 29.04 -3.58
CA GLU A 158 -1.66 30.36 -3.01
C GLU A 158 -0.56 31.08 -3.80
N GLU A 159 -0.85 32.29 -4.28
CA GLU A 159 0.09 33.09 -5.10
C GLU A 159 1.36 33.46 -4.33
N LYS A 160 1.27 33.51 -3.00
CA LYS A 160 2.40 33.82 -2.12
C LYS A 160 3.01 32.53 -1.58
N LEU A 161 4.32 32.56 -1.41
CA LEU A 161 5.05 31.51 -0.71
C LEU A 161 4.62 31.50 0.76
N SER A 162 4.16 30.35 1.24
CA SER A 162 3.52 30.22 2.55
C SER A 162 4.34 29.41 3.54
N ASN A 163 5.31 28.62 3.06
CA ASN A 163 6.24 27.86 3.90
C ASN A 163 7.66 27.98 3.37
N GLY A 164 8.33 29.10 3.67
CA GLY A 164 9.65 29.41 3.16
C GLY A 164 9.66 29.63 1.65
N SER A 165 10.18 28.67 0.90
CA SER A 165 10.29 28.69 -0.57
C SER A 165 9.21 27.89 -1.31
N ARG A 166 8.19 27.39 -0.60
CA ARG A 166 7.13 26.53 -1.18
C ARG A 166 5.78 27.22 -1.29
N TYR A 167 5.03 26.84 -2.33
CA TYR A 167 3.65 27.22 -2.56
C TYR A 167 2.72 26.31 -1.76
N LYS A 168 1.68 26.90 -1.15
CA LYS A 168 0.61 26.13 -0.54
C LYS A 168 -0.41 25.77 -1.61
N VAL A 169 -0.69 24.48 -1.77
CA VAL A 169 -1.72 23.97 -2.68
C VAL A 169 -2.86 23.41 -1.87
N GLU A 170 -4.06 23.91 -2.13
CA GLU A 170 -5.28 23.38 -1.54
C GLU A 170 -5.72 22.12 -2.30
N VAL A 171 -6.04 21.07 -1.54
CA VAL A 171 -6.42 19.76 -2.06
C VAL A 171 -7.78 19.37 -1.52
N LEU A 172 -8.68 18.94 -2.39
CA LEU A 172 -9.92 18.28 -2.00
C LEU A 172 -9.68 16.78 -1.90
N VAL A 173 -10.10 16.21 -0.78
CA VAL A 173 -10.13 14.78 -0.51
C VAL A 173 -11.57 14.34 -0.60
N LYS A 174 -11.90 13.62 -1.67
CA LYS A 174 -13.22 13.03 -1.93
C LYS A 174 -13.21 11.56 -1.55
N VAL A 175 -14.24 11.10 -0.85
CA VAL A 175 -14.44 9.68 -0.57
C VAL A 175 -15.47 9.07 -1.52
N TYR A 176 -15.36 7.76 -1.73
CA TYR A 176 -16.27 7.02 -2.63
C TYR A 176 -17.71 7.00 -2.12
N ASP A 177 -17.92 6.80 -0.81
CA ASP A 177 -19.25 6.75 -0.19
C ASP A 177 -19.28 7.32 1.25
N LEU A 178 -20.49 7.43 1.81
CA LEU A 178 -20.72 7.93 3.16
C LEU A 178 -20.08 7.05 4.24
N TYR A 179 -19.95 5.74 4.04
CA TYR A 179 -19.34 4.82 5.01
C TYR A 179 -17.83 5.02 5.12
N CYS A 180 -17.19 5.47 4.05
CA CYS A 180 -15.77 5.78 4.01
C CYS A 180 -15.41 7.08 4.73
N THR A 181 -16.36 8.01 4.91
CA THR A 181 -16.13 9.32 5.54
C THR A 181 -15.42 9.19 6.89
N LYS A 182 -15.96 8.37 7.80
CA LYS A 182 -15.39 8.14 9.14
C LYS A 182 -14.04 7.45 9.12
N ARG A 183 -13.66 6.77 8.04
CA ARG A 183 -12.35 6.10 7.91
C ARG A 183 -11.26 7.04 7.40
N VAL A 184 -11.64 8.05 6.63
CA VAL A 184 -10.69 8.94 5.92
C VAL A 184 -10.60 10.30 6.62
N PHE A 185 -11.73 10.92 6.94
CA PHE A 185 -11.75 12.34 7.32
C PHE A 185 -11.19 12.66 8.70
N TYR A 186 -11.32 11.76 9.67
CA TYR A 186 -10.70 11.97 10.99
C TYR A 186 -9.17 11.98 10.93
N ARG A 187 -8.60 11.48 9.82
CA ARG A 187 -7.16 11.37 9.64
C ARG A 187 -6.53 12.65 9.13
N LEU A 188 -7.30 13.52 8.48
CA LEU A 188 -6.76 14.70 7.84
C LEU A 188 -6.19 15.67 8.87
N LYS A 189 -5.06 16.29 8.52
CA LYS A 189 -4.30 17.18 9.41
C LYS A 189 -5.08 18.43 9.81
N ARG A 190 -4.63 19.07 10.88
CA ARG A 190 -5.17 20.32 11.39
C ARG A 190 -5.16 21.40 10.32
N GLY A 191 -6.23 22.17 10.27
CA GLY A 191 -6.47 23.15 9.21
C GLY A 191 -7.22 22.57 8.00
N SER A 192 -7.53 21.27 8.00
CA SER A 192 -8.51 20.70 7.07
C SER A 192 -9.92 21.16 7.42
N ALA A 193 -10.75 21.42 6.41
CA ALA A 193 -12.09 21.99 6.55
C ALA A 193 -13.14 21.13 5.83
N LYS A 194 -14.36 21.11 6.36
CA LYS A 194 -15.50 20.51 5.66
C LYS A 194 -15.92 21.39 4.49
N THR A 195 -16.42 20.76 3.44
CA THR A 195 -17.08 21.46 2.33
C THR A 195 -18.60 21.29 2.44
N ASP A 196 -19.35 21.89 1.52
CA ASP A 196 -20.80 21.71 1.43
C ASP A 196 -21.19 20.28 1.03
N ASP A 197 -20.29 19.55 0.36
CA ASP A 197 -20.45 18.13 0.03
C ASP A 197 -19.97 17.25 1.20
N PRO A 198 -20.85 16.41 1.80
CA PRO A 198 -20.47 15.54 2.91
C PRO A 198 -19.46 14.45 2.54
N LEU A 199 -19.20 14.23 1.24
CA LEU A 199 -18.20 13.30 0.72
C LEU A 199 -16.87 13.99 0.40
N VAL A 200 -16.73 15.28 0.68
CA VAL A 200 -15.53 16.05 0.35
C VAL A 200 -15.05 16.89 1.53
N MET A 201 -13.76 16.77 1.83
CA MET A 201 -13.05 17.66 2.75
C MET A 201 -11.88 18.36 2.05
N LYS A 202 -11.58 19.56 2.51
CA LYS A 202 -10.46 20.36 2.04
C LYS A 202 -9.26 20.18 2.97
N THR A 203 -8.09 20.03 2.40
CA THR A 203 -6.80 20.04 3.10
C THR A 203 -5.78 20.79 2.25
N PHE A 204 -4.49 20.72 2.59
CA PHE A 204 -3.44 21.43 1.87
C PHE A 204 -2.11 20.70 1.94
N VAL A 205 -1.21 21.00 1.01
CA VAL A 205 0.20 20.59 1.03
C VAL A 205 1.10 21.78 0.67
N TYR A 206 2.40 21.66 0.89
CA TYR A 206 3.39 22.63 0.47
C TYR A 206 4.30 22.01 -0.59
N VAL A 207 4.41 22.64 -1.75
CA VAL A 207 5.10 22.10 -2.93
C VAL A 207 6.08 23.12 -3.51
N GLU A 208 7.14 22.64 -4.12
CA GLU A 208 8.11 23.53 -4.81
C GLU A 208 7.59 23.92 -6.19
N ASN A 209 7.07 22.93 -6.91
CA ASN A 209 6.53 23.12 -8.25
C ASN A 209 5.03 22.76 -8.26
N PRO A 210 4.14 23.75 -8.10
CA PRO A 210 2.70 23.51 -8.07
C PRO A 210 2.17 23.00 -9.40
N ASP A 211 2.79 23.36 -10.54
CA ASP A 211 2.35 22.91 -11.86
C ASP A 211 2.54 21.40 -12.01
N THR A 212 3.73 20.88 -11.65
CA THR A 212 4.00 19.44 -11.67
C THR A 212 3.09 18.71 -10.69
N PHE A 213 2.97 19.22 -9.45
CA PHE A 213 2.14 18.59 -8.44
C PHE A 213 0.67 18.50 -8.90
N CYS A 214 0.12 19.60 -9.39
CA CYS A 214 -1.26 19.66 -9.85
C CYS A 214 -1.48 18.74 -11.05
N PHE A 215 -0.52 18.67 -11.98
CA PHE A 215 -0.60 17.75 -13.11
C PHE A 215 -0.64 16.28 -12.66
N CYS A 216 0.29 15.86 -11.81
CA CYS A 216 0.37 14.49 -11.30
C CYS A 216 -0.89 14.09 -10.51
N MET A 217 -1.39 15.01 -9.66
CA MET A 217 -2.60 14.76 -8.89
C MET A 217 -3.85 14.67 -9.78
N LYS A 218 -4.01 15.58 -10.77
CA LYS A 218 -5.11 15.52 -11.74
C LYS A 218 -5.06 14.23 -12.56
N TRP A 219 -3.88 13.79 -12.99
CA TRP A 219 -3.74 12.52 -13.69
C TRP A 219 -4.24 11.34 -12.83
N LYS A 220 -3.82 11.27 -11.56
CA LYS A 220 -4.24 10.20 -10.64
C LYS A 220 -5.74 10.28 -10.35
N HIS A 221 -6.27 11.50 -10.22
CA HIS A 221 -7.69 11.75 -10.05
C HIS A 221 -8.53 11.14 -11.18
N ASP A 222 -8.14 11.41 -12.42
CA ASP A 222 -8.85 10.92 -13.60
C ASP A 222 -8.81 9.40 -13.70
N GLU A 223 -7.69 8.77 -13.34
CA GLU A 223 -7.57 7.31 -13.29
C GLU A 223 -8.50 6.69 -12.23
N ILE A 224 -8.56 7.27 -11.03
CA ILE A 224 -9.46 6.81 -9.96
C ILE A 224 -10.92 7.00 -10.38
N GLU A 225 -11.27 8.13 -11.01
CA GLU A 225 -12.62 8.42 -11.46
C GLU A 225 -13.10 7.44 -12.54
N LYS A 226 -12.20 6.99 -13.43
CA LYS A 226 -12.49 5.91 -14.40
C LYS A 226 -12.81 4.60 -13.70
N VAL A 227 -12.04 4.24 -12.67
CA VAL A 227 -12.27 3.02 -11.88
C VAL A 227 -13.63 3.09 -11.18
N TRP A 228 -13.94 4.21 -10.53
CA TRP A 228 -15.22 4.42 -9.85
C TRP A 228 -16.43 4.30 -10.80
N LYS A 229 -16.34 4.91 -11.98
CA LYS A 229 -17.38 4.81 -13.02
C LYS A 229 -17.56 3.38 -13.54
N SER A 230 -16.45 2.69 -13.82
CA SER A 230 -16.46 1.29 -14.26
C SER A 230 -17.11 0.38 -13.23
N PHE A 231 -16.73 0.53 -11.97
CA PHE A 231 -17.26 -0.28 -10.86
C PHE A 231 -18.76 -0.03 -10.63
N SER A 232 -19.19 1.24 -10.61
CA SER A 232 -20.61 1.59 -10.52
C SER A 232 -21.44 1.04 -11.68
N GLY A 233 -20.87 1.00 -12.89
CA GLY A 233 -21.49 0.37 -14.06
C GLY A 233 -21.67 -1.14 -13.91
N ARG A 234 -20.67 -1.85 -13.37
CA ARG A 234 -20.74 -3.30 -13.11
C ARG A 234 -21.83 -3.66 -12.11
N ILE A 235 -21.94 -2.91 -11.00
CA ILE A 235 -22.98 -3.13 -9.98
C ILE A 235 -24.39 -2.95 -10.57
N ARG A 236 -24.57 -1.96 -11.46
CA ARG A 236 -25.88 -1.76 -12.12
C ARG A 236 -26.23 -2.91 -13.05
N LEU A 237 -25.26 -3.43 -13.80
CA LEU A 237 -25.48 -4.56 -14.71
C LEU A 237 -25.79 -5.86 -13.97
N SER A 238 -25.08 -6.16 -12.87
CA SER A 238 -25.36 -7.36 -12.07
C SER A 238 -26.77 -7.34 -11.46
N ARG A 239 -27.24 -6.17 -10.99
CA ARG A 239 -28.62 -6.02 -10.48
C ARG A 239 -29.71 -6.11 -11.55
N ILE A 240 -29.39 -5.84 -12.82
CA ILE A 240 -30.34 -6.00 -13.93
C ILE A 240 -30.42 -7.46 -14.37
N MET A 241 -29.32 -8.21 -14.26
CA MET A 241 -29.27 -9.64 -14.61
C MET A 241 -29.85 -10.57 -13.55
N GLU A 242 -30.02 -10.09 -12.31
CA GLU A 242 -30.64 -10.83 -11.20
C GLU A 242 -32.17 -10.63 -11.11
N ASN A 243 -32.76 -9.81 -11.98
CA ASN A 243 -34.21 -9.60 -12.11
C ASN A 243 -34.72 -10.12 -13.46
#